data_AF-A0A067BR36-F1
#
_entry.id   AF-A0A067BR36-F1
#
_cell.length_a   1.000
_cell.length_b   1.000
_cell.length_c   1.000
_cell.angle_alpha   90.00
_cell.angle_beta   90.00
_cell.angle_gamma   90.00
#
_symmetry.space_group_name_H-M   'P 1'
#
loop_
_entity.id
_entity.type
_entity.pdbx_description
1 polymer ?
#
loop_
_entity_poly.entity_id
_entity_poly.type
_entity_poly.pdbx_seq_one_letter_code
_entity_poly.pdbx_strand_id
1 'polypeptide(L)'
;MASPTTALTRGLRLSYLRHFINSHGGEARFAGMTTAQVCFEFVVPLTVASQLSLVDHVANDPATADYVAPANWYVSHAWQYLFLETVDSLERFFADRGLSDDAVLWFCVFNNNQHLAATQSFASWSSTFKNGLAAIGNVVMIMHPWNDPIVLRRSWCVFEVYVAVTLGARFEIALAQDQEATFLDDIADDGAFYRMLSTIKSEDSETTVPSDRDGIFDLIRAETSFAAVDRLIFSTLSNWIKTTLEASIASTPSLVKKAARWLHLGGIHMSETNPAESERCFHHAIDLFTQAIGSGRGDGFAAQTTERVGAVL
;
A
#
# COMPACT_ATOMS: atom_id res chain seq x y z
N MET A 1 21.39 12.58 31.45
CA MET A 1 19.96 12.92 31.49
C MET A 1 19.25 11.76 30.82
N ALA A 2 18.33 11.09 31.52
CA ALA A 2 17.54 10.03 30.93
C ALA A 2 16.70 10.62 29.80
N SER A 3 16.78 10.04 28.60
CA SER A 3 15.85 10.35 27.52
C SER A 3 14.42 10.16 28.04
N PRO A 4 13.48 11.08 27.77
CA PRO A 4 12.10 10.89 28.17
C PRO A 4 11.61 9.59 27.52
N THR A 5 11.18 8.63 28.34
CA THR A 5 10.52 7.41 27.86
C THR A 5 9.20 7.85 27.25
N THR A 6 9.20 8.16 25.96
CA THR A 6 7.98 8.32 25.18
C THR A 6 7.21 7.02 25.33
N ALA A 7 6.01 7.09 25.92
CA ALA A 7 5.12 5.95 25.96
C ALA A 7 4.98 5.43 24.52
N LEU A 8 5.39 4.18 24.29
CA LEU A 8 5.35 3.60 22.96
C LEU A 8 3.92 3.65 22.44
N THR A 9 3.76 4.14 21.21
CA THR A 9 2.47 4.20 20.55
C THR A 9 1.87 2.79 20.52
N ARG A 10 0.73 2.58 21.17
CA ARG A 10 0.03 1.29 21.20
C ARG A 10 -0.56 0.97 19.83
N GLY A 11 -0.80 -0.30 19.57
CA GLY A 11 -1.54 -0.81 18.43
C GLY A 11 -2.26 -2.11 18.79
N LEU A 12 -2.97 -2.66 17.81
CA LEU A 12 -3.65 -3.94 17.93
C LEU A 12 -2.94 -4.98 17.09
N ARG A 13 -2.75 -6.18 17.65
CA ARG A 13 -2.25 -7.34 16.90
C ARG A 13 -3.10 -7.57 15.66
N LEU A 14 -2.47 -8.01 14.57
CA LEU A 14 -3.16 -8.34 13.31
C LEU A 14 -4.37 -9.27 13.54
N SER A 15 -4.21 -10.27 14.41
CA SER A 15 -5.26 -11.24 14.78
C SER A 15 -6.50 -10.60 15.41
N TYR A 16 -6.41 -9.37 15.94
CA TYR A 16 -7.57 -8.64 16.45
C TYR A 16 -8.55 -8.26 15.34
N LEU A 17 -8.10 -8.08 14.08
CA LEU A 17 -9.02 -7.78 12.97
C LEU A 17 -10.06 -8.89 12.79
N ARG A 18 -9.62 -10.15 12.80
CA ARG A 18 -10.53 -11.31 12.72
C ARG A 18 -11.35 -11.48 14.00
N HIS A 19 -10.77 -11.24 15.17
CA HIS A 19 -11.54 -11.21 16.41
C HIS A 19 -12.69 -10.19 16.33
N PHE A 20 -12.40 -8.97 15.89
CA PHE A 20 -13.36 -7.88 15.74
C PHE A 20 -14.46 -8.23 14.73
N ILE A 21 -14.11 -8.79 13.57
CA ILE A 21 -15.11 -9.24 12.58
C ILE A 21 -16.03 -10.31 13.19
N ASN A 22 -15.45 -11.33 13.83
CA ASN A 22 -16.18 -12.46 14.37
C ASN A 22 -17.09 -12.06 15.54
N SER A 23 -16.62 -11.18 16.43
CA SER A 23 -17.41 -10.70 17.57
C SER A 23 -18.59 -9.82 17.17
N HIS A 24 -18.59 -9.29 15.94
CA HIS A 24 -19.66 -8.44 15.40
C HIS A 24 -20.52 -9.13 14.31
N GLY A 25 -20.51 -10.46 14.28
CA GLY A 25 -21.40 -11.26 13.43
C GLY A 25 -20.78 -11.78 12.14
N GLY A 26 -19.45 -11.74 12.01
CA GLY A 26 -18.69 -12.36 10.93
C GLY A 26 -18.69 -11.53 9.64
N GLU A 27 -17.96 -12.02 8.63
CA GLU A 27 -17.71 -11.30 7.36
C GLU A 27 -18.97 -10.82 6.65
N ALA A 28 -20.06 -11.60 6.70
CA ALA A 28 -21.32 -11.25 6.06
C ALA A 28 -21.89 -9.90 6.54
N ARG A 29 -21.59 -9.49 7.78
CA ARG A 29 -22.01 -8.18 8.33
C ARG A 29 -21.18 -7.01 7.81
N PHE A 30 -19.95 -7.28 7.37
CA PHE A 30 -18.99 -6.28 6.87
C PHE A 30 -18.93 -6.23 5.33
N ALA A 31 -19.62 -7.16 4.65
CA ALA A 31 -19.64 -7.24 3.20
C ALA A 31 -20.11 -5.91 2.57
N GLY A 32 -19.27 -5.34 1.70
CA GLY A 32 -19.55 -4.06 1.02
C GLY A 32 -19.43 -2.81 1.91
N MET A 33 -19.01 -2.95 3.17
CA MET A 33 -18.80 -1.81 4.05
C MET A 33 -17.41 -1.20 3.86
N THR A 34 -17.37 0.12 3.75
CA THR A 34 -16.12 0.88 3.78
C THR A 34 -15.56 0.95 5.20
N THR A 35 -14.25 1.17 5.34
CA THR A 35 -13.61 1.48 6.63
C THR A 35 -14.28 2.64 7.37
N ALA A 36 -14.77 3.67 6.64
CA ALA A 36 -15.56 4.75 7.23
C ALA A 36 -16.86 4.24 7.87
N GLN A 37 -17.64 3.44 7.15
CA GLN A 37 -18.88 2.86 7.68
C GLN A 37 -18.59 1.97 8.88
N VAL A 38 -17.55 1.14 8.83
CA VAL A 38 -17.15 0.29 9.96
C VAL A 38 -16.78 1.12 11.20
N CYS A 39 -16.08 2.25 11.00
CA CYS A 39 -15.78 3.18 12.07
C CYS A 39 -17.06 3.69 12.76
N PHE A 40 -18.01 4.22 12.00
CA PHE A 40 -19.20 4.86 12.56
C PHE A 40 -20.28 3.87 13.04
N GLU A 41 -20.37 2.68 12.44
CA GLU A 41 -21.40 1.69 12.77
C GLU A 41 -20.97 0.70 13.85
N PHE A 42 -19.67 0.50 14.07
CA PHE A 42 -19.15 -0.46 15.05
C PHE A 42 -18.17 0.16 16.04
N VAL A 43 -17.11 0.82 15.57
CA VAL A 43 -16.04 1.32 16.44
C VAL A 43 -16.53 2.42 17.39
N VAL A 44 -17.23 3.42 16.85
CA VAL A 44 -17.78 4.54 17.63
C VAL A 44 -18.83 4.04 18.65
N PRO A 45 -19.82 3.21 18.28
CA PRO A 45 -20.75 2.63 19.25
C PRO A 45 -20.09 1.79 20.34
N LEU A 46 -19.09 0.97 19.99
CA LEU A 46 -18.38 0.12 20.96
C LEU A 46 -17.62 0.96 22.01
N THR A 47 -17.06 2.09 21.60
CA THR A 47 -16.24 2.96 22.44
C THR A 47 -17.01 4.11 23.10
N VAL A 48 -18.32 4.24 22.85
CA VAL A 48 -19.11 5.38 23.33
C VAL A 48 -19.14 5.49 24.86
N ALA A 49 -19.21 4.37 25.56
CA ALA A 49 -19.28 4.36 27.02
C ALA A 49 -17.95 4.79 27.67
N SER A 50 -16.83 4.43 27.05
CA SER A 50 -15.50 4.77 27.56
C SER A 50 -14.97 6.12 27.05
N GLN A 51 -15.48 6.62 25.92
CA GLN A 51 -14.97 7.82 25.23
C GLN A 51 -13.48 7.72 24.87
N LEU A 52 -12.99 6.49 24.63
CA LEU A 52 -11.59 6.18 24.31
C LEU A 52 -11.42 5.85 22.83
N SER A 53 -10.17 5.75 22.38
CA SER A 53 -9.83 5.03 21.14
C SER A 53 -10.23 3.55 21.28
N LEU A 54 -10.38 2.82 20.17
CA LEU A 54 -10.65 1.38 20.23
C LEU A 54 -9.49 0.64 20.90
N VAL A 55 -8.24 1.03 20.60
CA VAL A 55 -7.05 0.41 21.19
C VAL A 55 -7.05 0.54 22.71
N ASP A 56 -7.37 1.73 23.24
CA ASP A 56 -7.39 1.94 24.68
C ASP A 56 -8.63 1.33 25.35
N HIS A 57 -9.76 1.24 24.63
CA HIS A 57 -10.93 0.50 25.10
C HIS A 57 -10.59 -0.99 25.27
N VAL A 58 -9.98 -1.61 24.25
CA VAL A 58 -9.52 -3.01 24.26
C VAL A 58 -8.47 -3.24 25.34
N ALA A 59 -7.54 -2.31 25.51
CA ALA A 59 -6.50 -2.40 26.55
C ALA A 59 -7.08 -2.45 27.98
N ASN A 60 -8.27 -1.89 28.19
CA ASN A 60 -8.94 -1.84 29.49
C ASN A 60 -9.87 -3.04 29.76
N ASP A 61 -10.10 -3.90 28.77
CA ASP A 61 -10.89 -5.11 28.92
C ASP A 61 -9.95 -6.32 29.10
N PRO A 62 -9.94 -6.98 30.28
CA PRO A 62 -9.10 -8.15 30.53
C PRO A 62 -9.30 -9.30 29.53
N ALA A 63 -10.47 -9.41 28.89
CA ALA A 63 -10.74 -10.47 27.91
C ALA A 63 -10.05 -10.21 26.56
N THR A 64 -9.66 -8.97 26.27
CA THR A 64 -9.11 -8.57 24.97
C THR A 64 -7.78 -7.80 25.06
N ALA A 65 -7.32 -7.47 26.26
CA ALA A 65 -6.07 -6.73 26.50
C ALA A 65 -4.82 -7.40 25.89
N ASP A 66 -4.80 -8.72 25.74
CA ASP A 66 -3.69 -9.47 25.12
C ASP A 66 -3.48 -9.15 23.62
N TYR A 67 -4.49 -8.57 22.97
CA TYR A 67 -4.39 -8.07 21.60
C TYR A 67 -3.63 -6.73 21.51
N VAL A 68 -3.38 -6.05 22.63
CA VAL A 68 -2.72 -4.74 22.63
C VAL A 68 -1.23 -4.89 22.91
N ALA A 69 -0.42 -4.26 22.07
CA ALA A 69 1.03 -4.21 22.21
C ALA A 69 1.57 -2.89 21.63
N PRO A 70 2.85 -2.54 21.84
CA PRO A 70 3.49 -1.46 21.10
C PRO A 70 3.36 -1.70 19.59
N ALA A 71 2.86 -0.70 18.86
CA ALA A 71 2.72 -0.78 17.41
C ALA A 71 4.10 -0.86 16.75
N ASN A 72 4.25 -1.77 15.78
CA ASN A 72 5.45 -1.92 14.97
C ASN A 72 5.18 -1.72 13.47
N TRP A 73 3.91 -1.54 13.07
CA TRP A 73 3.52 -1.16 11.72
C TRP A 73 2.46 -0.07 11.72
N TYR A 74 2.66 0.96 10.89
CA TYR A 74 1.71 2.02 10.62
C TYR A 74 0.91 1.66 9.37
N VAL A 75 -0.41 1.66 9.46
CA VAL A 75 -1.30 1.34 8.34
C VAL A 75 -1.79 2.63 7.68
N SER A 76 -1.25 2.91 6.50
CA SER A 76 -1.70 3.99 5.61
C SER A 76 -2.83 3.47 4.70
N HIS A 77 -4.01 4.08 4.77
CA HIS A 77 -5.16 3.63 3.98
C HIS A 77 -6.18 4.75 3.73
N ALA A 78 -6.98 4.60 2.68
CA ALA A 78 -8.13 5.45 2.42
C ALA A 78 -9.38 4.90 3.12
N TRP A 79 -10.11 5.76 3.82
CA TRP A 79 -11.34 5.36 4.52
C TRP A 79 -12.46 4.89 3.58
N GLN A 80 -12.37 5.24 2.30
CA GLN A 80 -13.24 4.79 1.22
C GLN A 80 -13.07 3.32 0.85
N TYR A 81 -11.98 2.67 1.25
CA TYR A 81 -11.75 1.27 0.92
C TYR A 81 -12.73 0.36 1.65
N LEU A 82 -13.04 -0.77 1.02
CA LEU A 82 -13.78 -1.84 1.69
C LEU A 82 -12.95 -2.39 2.84
N PHE A 83 -13.61 -2.56 3.99
CA PHE A 83 -12.93 -2.97 5.21
C PHE A 83 -12.39 -4.40 5.09
N LEU A 84 -13.15 -5.33 4.51
CA LEU A 84 -12.69 -6.70 4.32
C LEU A 84 -11.51 -6.78 3.36
N GLU A 85 -11.52 -6.04 2.26
CA GLU A 85 -10.37 -5.96 1.33
C GLU A 85 -9.13 -5.37 2.00
N THR A 86 -9.31 -4.39 2.90
CA THR A 86 -8.25 -3.82 3.73
C THR A 86 -7.64 -4.88 4.66
N VAL A 87 -8.49 -5.65 5.36
CA VAL A 87 -8.04 -6.74 6.25
C VAL A 87 -7.31 -7.82 5.46
N ASP A 88 -7.86 -8.28 4.34
CA ASP A 88 -7.25 -9.31 3.50
C ASP A 88 -5.89 -8.86 2.94
N SER A 89 -5.78 -7.59 2.53
CA SER A 89 -4.51 -7.01 2.06
C SER A 89 -3.43 -7.04 3.15
N LEU A 90 -3.79 -6.68 4.39
CA LEU A 90 -2.86 -6.71 5.53
C LEU A 90 -2.47 -8.13 5.90
N GLU A 91 -3.44 -9.03 6.05
CA GLU A 91 -3.17 -10.43 6.43
C GLU A 91 -2.24 -11.11 5.45
N ARG A 92 -2.49 -10.93 4.15
CA ARG A 92 -1.61 -11.45 3.12
C ARG A 92 -0.22 -10.83 3.21
N PHE A 93 -0.13 -9.50 3.28
CA PHE A 93 1.14 -8.80 3.34
C PHE A 93 2.06 -9.33 4.45
N PHE A 94 1.48 -9.56 5.64
CA PHE A 94 2.22 -10.09 6.78
C PHE A 94 2.48 -11.60 6.66
N ALA A 95 1.54 -12.39 6.12
CA ALA A 95 1.72 -13.82 5.90
C ALA A 95 2.86 -14.12 4.92
N ASP A 96 2.90 -13.41 3.80
CA ASP A 96 3.94 -13.56 2.75
C ASP A 96 5.35 -13.24 3.29
N ARG A 97 5.44 -12.51 4.42
CA ARG A 97 6.68 -12.13 5.10
C ARG A 97 6.97 -12.96 6.36
N GLY A 98 6.08 -13.89 6.74
CA GLY A 98 6.19 -14.65 7.97
C GLY A 98 6.11 -13.78 9.24
N LEU A 99 5.34 -12.67 9.19
CA LEU A 99 5.25 -11.66 10.25
C LEU A 99 3.87 -11.62 10.94
N SER A 100 2.94 -12.53 10.59
CA SER A 100 1.54 -12.46 11.05
C SER A 100 1.37 -12.43 12.57
N ASP A 101 2.15 -13.23 13.31
CA ASP A 101 2.04 -13.32 14.77
C ASP A 101 2.68 -12.13 15.51
N ASP A 102 3.66 -11.49 14.85
CA ASP A 102 4.43 -10.36 15.40
C ASP A 102 3.84 -8.99 15.00
N ALA A 103 2.94 -8.95 14.01
CA ALA A 103 2.38 -7.72 13.48
C ALA A 103 1.43 -7.04 14.49
N VAL A 104 1.77 -5.81 14.88
CA VAL A 104 0.98 -4.94 15.76
C VAL A 104 0.76 -3.60 15.05
N LEU A 105 -0.51 -3.36 14.71
CA LEU A 105 -0.92 -2.33 13.79
C LEU A 105 -1.32 -1.07 14.55
N TRP A 106 -0.72 0.05 14.15
CA TRP A 106 -1.34 1.34 14.30
C TRP A 106 -2.23 1.58 13.08
N PHE A 107 -3.55 1.56 13.29
CA PHE A 107 -4.55 1.70 12.25
C PHE A 107 -5.48 2.85 12.62
N CYS A 108 -5.50 3.92 11.82
CA CYS A 108 -6.10 5.19 12.25
C CYS A 108 -7.58 5.08 12.64
N VAL A 109 -8.33 4.13 12.07
CA VAL A 109 -9.73 3.85 12.45
C VAL A 109 -9.84 3.39 13.90
N PHE A 110 -8.85 2.65 14.41
CA PHE A 110 -8.86 2.08 15.76
C PHE A 110 -8.04 2.90 16.77
N ASN A 111 -6.91 3.45 16.33
CA ASN A 111 -5.96 4.15 17.19
C ASN A 111 -6.37 5.58 17.52
N ASN A 112 -7.05 6.26 16.60
CA ASN A 112 -7.51 7.61 16.86
C ASN A 112 -8.73 7.58 17.78
N ASN A 113 -8.78 8.50 18.74
CA ASN A 113 -9.99 8.71 19.53
C ASN A 113 -11.04 9.43 18.65
N GLN A 114 -11.99 8.66 18.13
CA GLN A 114 -13.01 9.17 17.21
C GLN A 114 -13.98 10.15 17.88
N HIS A 115 -14.11 10.12 19.21
CA HIS A 115 -14.95 11.05 19.98
C HIS A 115 -14.31 12.44 20.10
N LEU A 116 -12.98 12.53 19.97
CA LEU A 116 -12.22 13.78 20.07
C LEU A 116 -11.73 14.29 18.71
N ALA A 117 -11.91 13.50 17.64
CA ALA A 117 -11.33 13.79 16.33
C ALA A 117 -11.71 15.16 15.77
N ALA A 118 -12.97 15.57 15.95
CA ALA A 118 -13.49 16.86 15.48
C ALA A 118 -12.98 18.08 16.29
N THR A 119 -12.42 17.87 17.48
CA THR A 119 -11.95 18.95 18.37
C THR A 119 -10.45 19.21 18.28
N GLN A 120 -9.71 18.34 17.61
CA GLN A 120 -8.27 18.46 17.51
C GLN A 120 -7.86 19.39 16.37
N SER A 121 -6.92 20.29 16.66
CA SER A 121 -6.34 21.16 15.63
C SER A 121 -5.42 20.38 14.70
N PHE A 122 -5.27 20.87 13.47
CA PHE A 122 -4.29 20.31 12.51
C PHE A 122 -2.87 20.23 13.10
N ALA A 123 -2.43 21.23 13.87
CA ALA A 123 -1.11 21.23 14.50
C ALA A 123 -0.96 20.09 15.53
N SER A 124 -2.00 19.81 16.31
CA SER A 124 -2.03 18.68 17.25
C SER A 124 -1.99 17.35 16.51
N TRP A 125 -2.80 17.23 15.45
CA TRP A 125 -2.88 16.05 14.60
C TRP A 125 -1.56 15.74 13.91
N SER A 126 -0.99 16.71 13.20
CA SER A 126 0.27 16.57 12.46
C SER A 126 1.45 16.24 13.36
N SER A 127 1.55 16.84 14.56
CA SER A 127 2.58 16.53 15.53
C SER A 127 2.45 15.09 16.07
N THR A 128 1.26 14.72 16.53
CA THR A 128 0.98 13.36 17.03
C THR A 128 1.24 12.31 15.95
N PHE A 129 0.81 12.61 14.72
CA PHE A 129 1.04 11.79 13.54
C PHE A 129 2.52 11.61 13.22
N LYS A 130 3.28 12.72 13.07
CA LYS A 130 4.72 12.66 12.76
C LYS A 130 5.47 11.86 13.83
N ASN A 131 5.14 12.07 15.11
CA ASN A 131 5.75 11.35 16.22
C ASN A 131 5.39 9.87 16.23
N GLY A 132 4.13 9.53 15.94
CA GLY A 132 3.67 8.14 15.85
C GLY A 132 4.37 7.37 14.73
N LEU A 133 4.40 7.95 13.52
CA LEU A 133 5.07 7.34 12.37
C LEU A 133 6.59 7.21 12.61
N ALA A 134 7.23 8.26 13.14
CA ALA A 134 8.65 8.24 13.50
C ALA A 134 8.99 7.16 14.54
N ALA A 135 8.13 6.98 15.55
CA ALA A 135 8.35 5.99 16.59
C ALA A 135 8.17 4.54 16.09
N ILE A 136 7.23 4.32 15.17
CA ILE A 136 6.92 2.99 14.64
C ILE A 136 7.93 2.54 13.59
N GLY A 137 8.33 3.45 12.68
CA GLY A 137 9.42 3.21 11.72
C GLY A 137 9.13 2.25 10.57
N ASN A 138 8.00 1.53 10.58
CA ASN A 138 7.51 0.75 9.45
C ASN A 138 6.11 1.20 9.02
N VAL A 139 5.90 1.40 7.73
CA VAL A 139 4.64 1.82 7.12
C VAL A 139 4.25 0.78 6.08
N VAL A 140 3.00 0.33 6.15
CA VAL A 140 2.34 -0.43 5.09
C VAL A 140 1.19 0.41 4.54
N MET A 141 1.27 0.75 3.25
CA MET A 141 0.22 1.45 2.53
C MET A 141 -0.65 0.47 1.76
N ILE A 142 -1.95 0.55 1.97
CA ILE A 142 -2.93 -0.18 1.19
C ILE A 142 -3.24 0.62 -0.08
N MET A 143 -3.03 0.03 -1.24
CA MET A 143 -3.12 0.72 -2.53
C MET A 143 -4.21 0.12 -3.43
N HIS A 144 -5.38 0.75 -3.47
CA HIS A 144 -6.56 0.25 -4.20
C HIS A 144 -7.29 1.35 -5.00
N PRO A 145 -7.84 1.03 -6.18
CA PRO A 145 -7.36 -0.01 -7.09
C PRO A 145 -5.91 0.27 -7.51
N TRP A 146 -5.20 -0.73 -8.04
CA TRP A 146 -3.78 -0.55 -8.36
C TRP A 146 -3.52 0.50 -9.45
N ASN A 147 -4.44 0.67 -10.40
CA ASN A 147 -4.30 1.51 -11.59
C ASN A 147 -4.76 2.98 -11.40
N ASP A 148 -5.55 3.24 -10.36
CA ASP A 148 -6.02 4.58 -9.98
C ASP A 148 -6.17 4.67 -8.45
N PRO A 149 -5.05 4.64 -7.70
CA PRO A 149 -5.07 4.41 -6.26
C PRO A 149 -5.68 5.58 -5.49
N ILE A 150 -6.82 5.34 -4.83
CA ILE A 150 -7.56 6.38 -4.08
C ILE A 150 -6.70 6.95 -2.96
N VAL A 151 -5.86 6.11 -2.32
CA VAL A 151 -4.94 6.53 -1.26
C VAL A 151 -4.03 7.68 -1.70
N LEU A 152 -3.62 7.76 -2.97
CA LEU A 152 -2.77 8.83 -3.47
C LEU A 152 -3.54 10.10 -3.87
N ARG A 153 -4.88 10.08 -3.79
CA ARG A 153 -5.75 11.26 -3.88
C ARG A 153 -6.13 11.83 -2.51
N ARG A 154 -5.67 11.21 -1.42
CA ARG A 154 -5.96 11.66 -0.05
C ARG A 154 -4.77 12.45 0.50
N SER A 155 -4.95 13.72 0.86
CA SER A 155 -3.82 14.58 1.27
C SER A 155 -3.12 14.05 2.51
N TRP A 156 -3.88 13.46 3.44
CA TRP A 156 -3.30 12.77 4.59
C TRP A 156 -2.36 11.66 4.14
N CYS A 157 -2.82 10.70 3.34
CA CYS A 157 -2.03 9.57 2.88
C CYS A 157 -0.79 9.98 2.05
N VAL A 158 -0.92 10.98 1.18
CA VAL A 158 0.22 11.61 0.46
C VAL A 158 1.25 12.16 1.44
N PHE A 159 0.79 12.84 2.48
CA PHE A 159 1.63 13.35 3.54
C PHE A 159 2.29 12.22 4.35
N GLU A 160 1.64 11.07 4.53
CA GLU A 160 2.25 9.90 5.18
C GLU A 160 3.42 9.34 4.37
N VAL A 161 3.31 9.26 3.04
CA VAL A 161 4.45 8.87 2.18
C VAL A 161 5.60 9.84 2.36
N TYR A 162 5.32 11.15 2.30
CA TYR A 162 6.34 12.18 2.46
C TYR A 162 7.06 12.06 3.81
N VAL A 163 6.31 11.93 4.90
CA VAL A 163 6.87 11.81 6.25
C VAL A 163 7.63 10.49 6.41
N ALA A 164 7.11 9.37 5.88
CA ALA A 164 7.77 8.07 5.95
C ALA A 164 9.15 8.10 5.29
N VAL A 165 9.24 8.59 4.06
CA VAL A 165 10.53 8.58 3.36
C VAL A 165 11.50 9.61 3.93
N THR A 166 11.03 10.79 4.34
CA THR A 166 11.91 11.81 4.94
C THR A 166 12.49 11.39 6.28
N LEU A 167 11.78 10.55 7.04
CA LEU A 167 12.26 9.96 8.28
C LEU A 167 13.06 8.67 8.07
N GLY A 168 13.22 8.20 6.85
CA GLY A 168 13.88 6.93 6.56
C GLY A 168 13.13 5.71 7.10
N ALA A 169 11.82 5.83 7.30
CA ALA A 169 10.97 4.71 7.68
C ALA A 169 10.93 3.68 6.55
N ARG A 170 10.80 2.40 6.92
CA ARG A 170 10.50 1.35 5.96
C ARG A 170 9.11 1.62 5.39
N PHE A 171 8.99 1.74 4.08
CA PHE A 171 7.72 1.95 3.39
C PHE A 171 7.44 0.79 2.45
N GLU A 172 6.28 0.17 2.61
CA GLU A 172 5.85 -1.00 1.87
C GLU A 172 4.42 -0.82 1.38
N ILE A 173 4.04 -1.54 0.33
CA ILE A 173 2.71 -1.49 -0.26
C ILE A 173 2.07 -2.87 -0.17
N ALA A 174 0.79 -2.87 0.24
CA ALA A 174 -0.07 -4.04 0.28
C ALA A 174 -1.20 -3.89 -0.73
N LEU A 175 -1.43 -4.97 -1.50
CA LEU A 175 -2.57 -5.14 -2.40
C LEU A 175 -3.45 -6.28 -1.89
N ALA A 176 -4.72 -6.25 -2.28
CA ALA A 176 -5.64 -7.38 -2.14
C ALA A 176 -5.35 -8.41 -3.23
N GLN A 177 -5.80 -9.65 -3.01
CA GLN A 177 -5.46 -10.79 -3.86
C GLN A 177 -5.91 -10.62 -5.31
N ASP A 178 -7.14 -10.15 -5.51
CA ASP A 178 -7.72 -9.87 -6.82
C ASP A 178 -6.95 -8.74 -7.53
N GLN A 179 -6.50 -7.73 -6.78
CA GLN A 179 -5.76 -6.60 -7.29
C GLN A 179 -4.33 -6.94 -7.68
N GLU A 180 -3.64 -7.86 -6.99
CA GLU A 180 -2.30 -8.29 -7.40
C GLU A 180 -2.32 -9.13 -8.68
N ALA A 181 -3.30 -10.03 -8.82
CA ALA A 181 -3.47 -10.80 -10.05
C ALA A 181 -3.82 -9.87 -11.22
N THR A 182 -4.76 -8.96 -11.00
CA THR A 182 -5.14 -7.93 -11.97
C THR A 182 -3.95 -7.05 -12.33
N PHE A 183 -3.17 -6.61 -11.35
CA PHE A 183 -1.93 -5.86 -11.56
C PHE A 183 -0.94 -6.61 -12.45
N LEU A 184 -0.67 -7.89 -12.16
CA LEU A 184 0.30 -8.68 -12.92
C LEU A 184 -0.15 -9.00 -14.35
N ASP A 185 -1.46 -9.06 -14.59
CA ASP A 185 -2.01 -9.24 -15.93
C ASP A 185 -2.08 -7.90 -16.68
N ASP A 186 -2.49 -6.81 -16.03
CA ASP A 186 -2.58 -5.48 -16.63
C ASP A 186 -1.21 -4.86 -16.91
N ILE A 187 -0.21 -5.12 -16.05
CA ILE A 187 1.16 -4.69 -16.29
C ILE A 187 1.80 -5.47 -17.45
N ALA A 188 1.09 -6.37 -18.14
CA ALA A 188 1.53 -6.89 -19.43
C ALA A 188 1.19 -5.95 -20.60
N ASP A 189 0.33 -4.94 -20.39
CA ASP A 189 0.04 -3.89 -21.34
C ASP A 189 1.06 -2.75 -21.24
N ASP A 190 1.65 -2.41 -22.38
CA ASP A 190 2.68 -1.38 -22.49
C ASP A 190 2.12 -0.04 -21.99
N GLY A 191 2.69 0.43 -20.88
CA GLY A 191 2.40 1.73 -20.29
C GLY A 191 1.27 1.78 -19.28
N ALA A 192 0.68 0.64 -18.88
CA ALA A 192 -0.28 0.61 -17.77
C ALA A 192 0.28 1.24 -16.48
N PHE A 193 1.56 0.99 -16.19
CA PHE A 193 2.27 1.64 -15.09
C PHE A 193 2.36 3.17 -15.24
N TYR A 194 2.73 3.67 -16.41
CA TYR A 194 2.84 5.12 -16.64
C TYR A 194 1.48 5.82 -16.62
N ARG A 195 0.42 5.14 -17.06
CA ARG A 195 -0.96 5.63 -16.90
C ARG A 195 -1.32 5.75 -15.43
N MET A 196 -1.03 4.74 -14.62
CA MET A 196 -1.21 4.81 -13.17
C MET A 196 -0.42 5.99 -12.58
N LEU A 197 0.87 6.14 -12.91
CA LEU A 197 1.67 7.28 -12.43
C LEU A 197 1.07 8.63 -12.86
N SER A 198 0.48 8.72 -14.05
CA SER A 198 -0.15 9.95 -14.53
C SER A 198 -1.42 10.36 -13.76
N THR A 199 -2.02 9.44 -12.99
CA THR A 199 -3.17 9.75 -12.12
C THR A 199 -2.77 10.47 -10.84
N ILE A 200 -1.48 10.48 -10.51
CA ILE A 200 -0.97 10.97 -9.24
C ILE A 200 -0.52 12.42 -9.42
N LYS A 201 -1.16 13.30 -8.65
CA LYS A 201 -0.76 14.68 -8.46
C LYS A 201 -1.10 15.08 -7.04
N SER A 202 -0.10 15.12 -6.17
CA SER A 202 -0.27 15.40 -4.73
C SER A 202 -0.97 16.74 -4.46
N GLU A 203 -0.80 17.73 -5.34
CA GLU A 203 -1.48 19.03 -5.25
C GLU A 203 -3.00 18.95 -5.52
N ASP A 204 -3.47 17.89 -6.18
CA ASP A 204 -4.91 17.65 -6.43
C ASP A 204 -5.54 16.77 -5.33
N SER A 205 -4.78 16.44 -4.28
CA SER A 205 -5.27 15.58 -3.19
C SER A 205 -6.27 16.30 -2.27
N GLU A 206 -7.20 15.54 -1.69
CA GLU A 206 -8.28 16.06 -0.86
C GLU A 206 -8.38 15.38 0.51
N THR A 207 -8.98 16.08 1.48
CA THR A 207 -9.38 15.55 2.79
C THR A 207 -10.85 15.88 3.05
N THR A 208 -11.46 15.16 3.99
CA THR A 208 -12.85 15.41 4.39
C THR A 208 -12.99 16.74 5.14
N VAL A 209 -11.94 17.17 5.85
CA VAL A 209 -11.89 18.42 6.61
C VAL A 209 -11.00 19.43 5.86
N PRO A 210 -11.55 20.48 5.23
CA PRO A 210 -10.78 21.39 4.38
C PRO A 210 -9.58 22.04 5.08
N SER A 211 -9.70 22.39 6.36
CA SER A 211 -8.59 22.96 7.14
C SER A 211 -7.40 22.02 7.30
N ASP A 212 -7.63 20.71 7.30
CA ASP A 212 -6.53 19.73 7.33
C ASP A 212 -5.76 19.76 6.02
N ARG A 213 -6.48 19.82 4.88
CA ARG A 213 -5.84 19.93 3.56
C ARG A 213 -4.99 21.20 3.51
N ASP A 214 -5.56 22.33 3.88
CA ASP A 214 -4.85 23.61 3.82
C ASP A 214 -3.60 23.59 4.72
N GLY A 215 -3.71 23.01 5.92
CA GLY A 215 -2.56 22.82 6.82
C GLY A 215 -1.47 21.89 6.26
N ILE A 216 -1.84 20.77 5.62
CA ILE A 216 -0.89 19.86 4.95
C ILE A 216 -0.20 20.58 3.81
N PHE A 217 -0.95 21.34 3.02
CA PHE A 217 -0.43 22.03 1.85
C PHE A 217 0.57 23.12 2.26
N ASP A 218 0.25 23.88 3.31
CA ASP A 218 1.16 24.88 3.87
C ASP A 218 2.44 24.25 4.43
N LEU A 219 2.32 23.10 5.10
CA LEU A 219 3.47 22.34 5.59
C LEU A 219 4.34 21.83 4.45
N ILE A 220 3.75 21.22 3.41
CA ILE A 220 4.49 20.75 2.22
C ILE A 220 5.22 21.92 1.55
N ARG A 221 4.58 23.09 1.40
CA ARG A 221 5.19 24.28 0.81
C ARG A 221 6.30 24.88 1.69
N ALA A 222 6.21 24.72 3.01
CA ALA A 222 7.21 25.21 3.94
C ALA A 222 8.45 24.30 4.01
N GLU A 223 8.27 22.97 3.97
CA GLU A 223 9.34 21.99 4.13
C GLU A 223 9.91 21.51 2.77
N THR A 224 9.13 21.58 1.68
CA THR A 224 9.50 21.04 0.36
C THR A 224 8.68 21.65 -0.79
N SER A 225 8.31 20.87 -1.82
CA SER A 225 7.36 21.22 -2.88
C SER A 225 6.53 20.01 -3.30
N PHE A 226 5.32 20.22 -3.83
CA PHE A 226 4.48 19.15 -4.38
C PHE A 226 5.20 18.33 -5.46
N ALA A 227 5.93 18.98 -6.36
CA ALA A 227 6.72 18.29 -7.38
C ALA A 227 7.80 17.37 -6.78
N ALA A 228 8.36 17.71 -5.62
CA ALA A 228 9.29 16.83 -4.90
C ALA A 228 8.57 15.66 -4.23
N VAL A 229 7.37 15.88 -3.67
CA VAL A 229 6.52 14.83 -3.11
C VAL A 229 6.06 13.85 -4.21
N ASP A 230 5.65 14.34 -5.38
CA ASP A 230 5.26 13.49 -6.51
C ASP A 230 6.43 12.61 -6.98
N ARG A 231 7.63 13.19 -7.14
CA ARG A 231 8.84 12.41 -7.49
C ARG A 231 9.17 11.34 -6.45
N LEU A 232 8.96 11.65 -5.17
CA LEU A 232 9.15 10.72 -4.07
C LEU A 232 8.16 9.54 -4.15
N ILE A 233 6.89 9.83 -4.38
CA ILE A 233 5.85 8.83 -4.58
C ILE A 233 6.20 7.96 -5.80
N PHE A 234 6.55 8.57 -6.94
CA PHE A 234 6.93 7.83 -8.15
C PHE A 234 8.10 6.88 -7.90
N SER A 235 9.16 7.34 -7.23
CA SER A 235 10.30 6.47 -6.92
C SER A 235 9.90 5.30 -6.01
N THR A 236 9.05 5.57 -5.01
CA THR A 236 8.55 4.56 -4.08
C THR A 236 7.72 3.49 -4.82
N LEU A 237 6.79 3.92 -5.68
CA LEU A 237 5.96 3.01 -6.48
C LEU A 237 6.77 2.22 -7.49
N SER A 238 7.71 2.87 -8.21
CA SER A 238 8.59 2.19 -9.15
C SER A 238 9.41 1.10 -8.46
N ASN A 239 9.99 1.39 -7.28
CA ASN A 239 10.77 0.40 -6.52
C ASN A 239 9.92 -0.79 -6.08
N TRP A 240 8.70 -0.52 -5.60
CA TRP A 240 7.76 -1.58 -5.23
C TRP A 240 7.36 -2.46 -6.44
N ILE A 241 7.05 -1.86 -7.59
CA ILE A 241 6.71 -2.63 -8.81
C ILE A 241 7.88 -3.48 -9.27
N LYS A 242 9.10 -2.93 -9.31
CA LYS A 242 10.29 -3.70 -9.70
C LYS A 242 10.45 -4.93 -8.81
N THR A 243 10.37 -4.75 -7.50
CA THR A 243 10.45 -5.85 -6.51
C THR A 243 9.35 -6.89 -6.73
N THR A 244 8.14 -6.45 -7.02
CA THR A 244 6.99 -7.33 -7.26
C THR A 244 7.15 -8.11 -8.57
N LEU A 245 7.62 -7.46 -9.64
CA LEU A 245 7.94 -8.11 -10.91
C LEU A 245 9.06 -9.14 -10.75
N GLU A 246 10.13 -8.82 -10.02
CA GLU A 246 11.24 -9.76 -9.75
C GLU A 246 10.75 -11.01 -9.01
N ALA A 247 9.97 -10.84 -7.93
CA ALA A 247 9.37 -11.96 -7.21
C ALA A 247 8.45 -12.80 -8.10
N SER A 248 7.65 -12.13 -8.94
CA SER A 248 6.74 -12.75 -9.88
C SER A 248 7.46 -13.51 -11.02
N ILE A 249 8.61 -13.00 -11.48
CA ILE A 249 9.49 -13.67 -12.44
C ILE A 249 10.08 -14.95 -11.84
N ALA A 250 10.47 -14.92 -10.56
CA ALA A 250 11.03 -16.06 -9.87
C ALA A 250 10.01 -17.22 -9.73
N SER A 251 8.75 -16.89 -9.45
CA SER A 251 7.69 -17.88 -9.19
C SER A 251 6.97 -18.40 -10.44
N THR A 252 7.19 -17.81 -11.62
CA THR A 252 6.35 -18.08 -12.78
C THR A 252 6.88 -19.17 -13.71
N PRO A 253 6.08 -20.24 -13.95
CA PRO A 253 6.52 -21.38 -14.75
C PRO A 253 6.44 -21.13 -16.26
N SER A 254 5.50 -20.30 -16.71
CA SER A 254 5.32 -20.01 -18.14
C SER A 254 6.46 -19.15 -18.68
N LEU A 255 7.26 -19.69 -19.61
CA LEU A 255 8.35 -18.94 -20.27
C LEU A 255 7.87 -17.64 -20.92
N VAL A 256 6.71 -17.65 -21.58
CA VAL A 256 6.15 -16.46 -22.26
C VAL A 256 5.79 -15.36 -21.25
N LYS A 257 4.99 -15.68 -20.22
CA LYS A 257 4.70 -14.75 -19.11
C LYS A 257 5.97 -14.24 -18.40
N LYS A 258 6.97 -15.11 -18.20
CA LYS A 258 8.25 -14.72 -17.57
C LYS A 258 9.03 -13.74 -18.45
N ALA A 259 9.08 -13.98 -19.77
CA ALA A 259 9.71 -13.09 -20.73
C ALA A 259 9.01 -11.72 -20.79
N ALA A 260 7.68 -11.70 -20.82
CA ALA A 260 6.90 -10.46 -20.80
C ALA A 260 7.17 -9.60 -19.55
N ARG A 261 7.34 -10.22 -18.38
CA ARG A 261 7.68 -9.50 -17.15
C ARG A 261 9.10 -8.96 -17.13
N TRP A 262 10.06 -9.70 -17.68
CA TRP A 262 11.41 -9.17 -17.90
C TRP A 262 11.41 -7.97 -18.84
N LEU A 263 10.63 -8.03 -19.93
CA LEU A 263 10.46 -6.89 -20.84
C LEU A 263 9.95 -5.65 -20.10
N HIS A 264 8.93 -5.80 -19.25
CA HIS A 264 8.37 -4.69 -18.49
C HIS A 264 9.33 -4.15 -17.43
N LEU A 265 10.04 -5.02 -16.71
CA LEU A 265 11.08 -4.61 -15.78
C LEU A 265 12.18 -3.80 -16.48
N GLY A 266 12.58 -4.23 -17.68
CA GLY A 266 13.52 -3.49 -18.52
C GLY A 266 13.01 -2.10 -18.93
N GLY A 267 11.72 -1.99 -19.29
CA GLY A 267 11.08 -0.72 -19.61
C GLY A 267 11.10 0.28 -18.43
N ILE A 268 10.81 -0.20 -17.21
CA ILE A 268 10.87 0.62 -16.00
C ILE A 268 12.30 1.12 -15.78
N HIS A 269 13.31 0.25 -15.84
CA HIS A 269 14.71 0.65 -15.71
C HIS A 269 15.15 1.67 -16.78
N MET A 270 14.64 1.55 -18.01
CA MET A 270 14.91 2.51 -19.08
C MET A 270 14.37 3.90 -18.72
N SER A 271 13.14 3.97 -18.21
CA SER A 271 12.53 5.24 -17.79
C SER A 271 13.20 5.89 -16.58
N GLU A 272 13.83 5.09 -15.73
CA GLU A 272 14.67 5.56 -14.61
C GLU A 272 16.10 5.87 -15.02
N THR A 273 16.42 5.89 -16.32
CA THR A 273 17.77 6.16 -16.85
C THR A 273 18.83 5.16 -16.36
N ASN A 274 18.45 3.91 -16.16
CA ASN A 274 19.35 2.79 -15.82
C ASN A 274 19.51 1.83 -17.02
N PRO A 275 20.32 2.20 -18.04
CA PRO A 275 20.42 1.44 -19.28
C PRO A 275 21.04 0.05 -19.07
N ALA A 276 21.93 -0.12 -18.10
CA ALA A 276 22.61 -1.40 -17.86
C ALA A 276 21.63 -2.47 -17.35
N GLU A 277 20.80 -2.15 -16.36
CA GLU A 277 19.77 -3.09 -15.89
C GLU A 277 18.67 -3.29 -16.93
N SER A 278 18.33 -2.24 -17.69
CA SER A 278 17.37 -2.33 -18.79
C SER A 278 17.83 -3.32 -19.86
N GLU A 279 19.07 -3.21 -20.33
CA GLU A 279 19.67 -4.13 -21.30
C GLU A 279 19.69 -5.58 -20.78
N ARG A 280 20.10 -5.77 -19.53
CA ARG A 280 20.08 -7.09 -18.87
C ARG A 280 18.68 -7.71 -18.88
N CYS A 281 17.66 -6.93 -18.53
CA CYS A 281 16.27 -7.39 -18.53
C CYS A 281 15.81 -7.79 -19.94
N PHE A 282 16.12 -6.98 -20.95
CA PHE A 282 15.75 -7.28 -22.33
C PHE A 282 16.44 -8.53 -22.89
N HIS A 283 17.71 -8.76 -22.55
CA HIS A 283 18.40 -10.00 -22.90
C HIS A 283 17.70 -11.23 -22.31
N HIS A 284 17.35 -11.20 -21.02
CA HIS A 284 16.59 -12.29 -20.40
C HIS A 284 15.22 -12.51 -21.07
N ALA A 285 14.53 -11.43 -21.45
CA ALA A 285 13.25 -11.54 -22.16
C ALA A 285 13.43 -12.23 -23.53
N ILE A 286 14.41 -11.81 -24.33
CA ILE A 286 14.71 -12.37 -25.66
C ILE A 286 15.06 -13.86 -25.57
N ASP A 287 15.90 -14.25 -24.61
CA ASP A 287 16.30 -15.64 -24.41
C ASP A 287 15.10 -16.53 -24.11
N LEU A 288 14.21 -16.08 -23.22
CA LEU A 288 13.01 -16.82 -22.82
C LEU A 288 11.98 -16.90 -23.96
N PHE A 289 11.77 -15.82 -24.72
CA PHE A 289 10.91 -15.87 -25.90
C PHE A 289 11.46 -16.82 -26.96
N THR A 290 12.77 -16.81 -27.20
CA THR A 290 13.44 -17.71 -28.15
C THR A 290 13.27 -19.18 -27.73
N GLN A 291 13.43 -19.48 -26.44
CA GLN A 291 13.20 -20.83 -25.91
C GLN A 291 11.73 -21.27 -26.04
N ALA A 292 10.78 -20.37 -25.78
CA ALA A 292 9.35 -20.66 -25.93
C ALA A 292 8.97 -20.96 -27.39
N ILE A 293 9.55 -20.23 -28.36
CA ILE A 293 9.34 -20.48 -29.80
C ILE A 293 10.04 -21.77 -30.25
N GLY A 294 11.26 -22.02 -29.76
CA GLY A 294 12.05 -23.21 -30.09
C GLY A 294 11.44 -24.51 -29.58
N SER A 295 10.84 -24.49 -28.39
CA SER A 295 10.10 -25.62 -27.80
C SER A 295 8.76 -25.90 -28.51
N GLY A 296 8.19 -24.90 -29.21
CA GLY A 296 6.99 -25.04 -30.03
C GLY A 296 7.23 -25.57 -31.46
N ARG A 297 8.48 -25.66 -31.92
CA ARG A 297 8.84 -26.18 -33.27
C ARG A 297 8.96 -27.71 -33.35
N GLY A 298 8.55 -28.42 -32.31
CA GLY A 298 8.57 -29.89 -32.25
C GLY A 298 7.57 -30.60 -33.16
N ASP A 299 6.44 -29.97 -33.54
CA ASP A 299 5.48 -30.56 -34.48
C ASP A 299 4.78 -29.48 -35.32
N GLY A 300 5.22 -29.36 -36.58
CA GLY A 300 4.40 -28.95 -37.71
C GLY A 300 3.93 -27.49 -37.82
N PHE A 301 4.82 -26.55 -38.18
CA PHE A 301 4.41 -25.34 -38.94
C PHE A 301 5.54 -24.90 -39.88
N ALA A 302 5.69 -25.63 -40.98
CA ALA A 302 6.45 -25.22 -42.15
C ALA A 302 5.49 -24.72 -43.24
N ALA A 303 4.76 -23.64 -42.96
CA ALA A 303 4.14 -22.74 -43.94
C ALA A 303 3.34 -21.68 -43.17
N GLN A 304 3.44 -20.40 -43.57
CA GLN A 304 2.74 -19.23 -43.02
C GLN A 304 3.44 -18.44 -41.88
N THR A 305 4.63 -17.90 -42.13
CA THR A 305 5.13 -16.76 -41.32
C THR A 305 5.91 -15.72 -42.13
N THR A 306 5.64 -15.59 -43.42
CA THR A 306 6.26 -14.52 -44.24
C THR A 306 5.49 -13.19 -44.19
N GLU A 307 4.32 -13.11 -43.54
CA GLU A 307 3.44 -11.93 -43.66
C GLU A 307 3.29 -11.04 -42.41
N ARG A 308 3.91 -11.37 -41.26
CA ARG A 308 3.69 -10.58 -40.01
C ARG A 308 4.91 -9.93 -39.38
N VAL A 309 6.08 -9.97 -40.02
CA VAL A 309 7.30 -9.32 -39.49
C VAL A 309 7.46 -7.86 -39.99
N GLY A 310 6.58 -7.38 -40.88
CA GLY A 310 6.69 -6.03 -41.46
C GLY A 310 5.98 -4.90 -40.71
N ALA A 311 5.36 -5.12 -39.55
CA ALA A 311 4.49 -4.13 -38.91
C ALA A 311 4.98 -3.61 -37.55
N VAL A 312 6.19 -3.95 -37.12
CA VAL A 312 6.80 -3.42 -35.88
C VAL A 312 8.26 -3.04 -36.16
N LEU A 313 8.44 -2.02 -36.99
CA LEU A 313 9.59 -1.11 -37.09
C LEU A 313 9.02 0.26 -37.44
#